data_AF-A0A0B1SQM9-F1
#
_entry.id   AF-A0A0B1SQM9-F1
#
_cell.length_a   1.000
_cell.length_b   1.000
_cell.length_c   1.000
_cell.angle_alpha   90.00
_cell.angle_beta   90.00
_cell.angle_gamma   90.00
#
_symmetry.space_group_name_H-M   'P 1'
#
loop_
_entity.id
_entity.type
_entity.pdbx_description
1 polymer ?
#
loop_
_entity_poly.entity_id
_entity_poly.type
_entity_poly.pdbx_seq_one_letter_code
_entity_poly.pdbx_strand_id
1 'polypeptide(L)'
;MRPESYEDVRLFVIMDKISDKAVYLCKRTMQNKAHLELEDFEAENLAKLQKMFSRKWEFVFMQAEAQYKVDKKRDRLERQILDSQERAFWDVHRPVPGCVNTTEVDFRKLSRSGRPKYSSGGHAALNAAASSGCSPVFNQCCRSTCHSSSSGSGGSFRNSYYARPGLRRCTQVQDTLKLEINQLNSRLSKNVLRTSKVVENYLAYHEHRKVFDPFLTPLGSVSDPFQSQPNPWISDTVDFWQHDKITGDISTRRLKLWEESFEELLADILGRETLQKFLDKEYSGENLRFWWEVMEITEENLKNPNRWSFDEAA
;
A
#
# COMPACT_ATOMS: atom_id res chain seq x y z
N MET A 1 8.63 30.67 -0.56
CA MET A 1 9.04 30.06 0.72
C MET A 1 8.14 28.85 0.97
N ARG A 2 8.77 27.74 1.37
CA ARG A 2 8.31 26.34 1.30
C ARG A 2 7.38 25.98 2.48
N PRO A 3 6.75 24.78 2.49
CA PRO A 3 5.71 24.38 3.43
C PRO A 3 6.31 23.91 4.77
N GLU A 4 6.11 24.70 5.84
CA GLU A 4 6.57 24.39 7.20
C GLU A 4 5.49 23.69 8.07
N SER A 5 4.22 23.73 7.68
CA SER A 5 3.13 23.41 8.61
C SER A 5 2.93 21.91 8.94
N TYR A 6 3.35 20.99 8.07
CA TYR A 6 3.11 19.55 8.29
C TYR A 6 4.25 18.86 9.07
N GLU A 7 5.49 19.26 8.82
CA GLU A 7 6.65 18.74 9.56
C GLU A 7 6.61 19.26 11.01
N ASP A 8 6.18 20.51 11.24
CA ASP A 8 6.06 21.07 12.58
C ASP A 8 4.99 20.36 13.43
N VAL A 9 3.84 20.03 12.86
CA VAL A 9 2.78 19.28 13.57
C VAL A 9 3.25 17.84 13.86
N ARG A 10 3.97 17.21 12.93
CA ARG A 10 4.50 15.86 13.12
C ARG A 10 5.61 15.84 14.17
N LEU A 11 6.49 16.84 14.17
CA LEU A 11 7.52 17.05 15.18
C LEU A 11 6.89 17.32 16.55
N PHE A 12 5.81 18.10 16.62
CA PHE A 12 5.08 18.34 17.86
C PHE A 12 4.48 17.04 18.46
N VAL A 13 3.79 16.23 17.64
CA VAL A 13 3.21 14.94 18.08
C VAL A 13 4.29 13.93 18.46
N ILE A 14 5.42 13.90 17.74
CA ILE A 14 6.55 13.02 18.07
C ILE A 14 7.18 13.46 19.39
N MET A 15 7.39 14.76 19.59
CA MET A 15 7.96 15.31 20.83
C MET A 15 7.05 15.08 22.04
N ASP A 16 5.74 15.14 21.85
CA ASP A 16 4.74 14.83 22.88
C ASP A 16 4.87 13.36 23.36
N LYS A 17 4.90 12.41 22.42
CA LYS A 17 5.08 10.97 22.74
C LYS A 17 6.44 10.65 23.38
N ILE A 18 7.50 11.38 23.03
CA ILE A 18 8.82 11.20 23.63
C ILE A 18 8.83 11.75 25.07
N SER A 19 8.14 12.87 25.31
CA SER A 19 7.95 13.44 26.65
C SER A 19 7.15 12.50 27.55
N ASP A 20 6.06 11.90 27.06
CA ASP A 20 5.24 10.96 27.83
C ASP A 20 6.03 9.71 28.26
N LYS A 21 6.93 9.20 27.41
CA LYS A 21 7.80 8.07 27.78
C LYS A 21 8.76 8.45 28.91
N ALA A 22 9.25 9.69 28.92
CA ALA A 22 10.11 10.19 29.99
C ALA A 22 9.36 10.27 31.34
N VAL A 23 8.13 10.77 31.32
CA VAL A 23 7.25 10.80 32.51
C VAL A 23 6.98 9.39 33.03
N TYR A 24 6.66 8.43 32.15
CA TYR A 24 6.42 7.03 32.52
C TYR A 24 7.64 6.37 33.19
N LEU A 25 8.83 6.47 32.57
CA LEU A 25 10.06 5.89 33.12
C LEU A 25 10.44 6.57 34.44
N CYS A 26 10.32 7.91 34.52
CA CYS A 26 10.53 8.66 35.76
C CYS A 26 9.59 8.19 36.87
N LYS A 27 8.28 8.06 36.59
CA LYS A 27 7.27 7.57 37.55
C LYS A 27 7.63 6.18 38.09
N ARG A 28 8.11 5.27 37.24
CA ARG A 28 8.55 3.92 37.65
C ARG A 28 9.74 3.95 38.60
N THR A 29 10.73 4.82 38.38
CA THR A 29 11.86 4.97 39.31
C THR A 29 11.44 5.41 40.72
N MET A 30 10.29 6.09 40.86
CA MET A 30 9.78 6.57 42.15
C MET A 30 9.01 5.50 42.94
N GLN A 31 8.64 4.38 42.32
CA GLN A 31 7.75 3.38 42.93
C GLN A 31 8.48 2.43 43.91
N ASN A 32 9.83 2.47 43.99
CA ASN A 32 10.69 1.71 44.94
C ASN A 32 10.20 0.28 45.22
N LYS A 33 9.93 -0.47 44.14
CA LYS A 33 9.47 -1.86 44.15
C LYS A 33 10.34 -2.67 43.21
N ALA A 34 10.86 -3.81 43.67
CA ALA A 34 11.77 -4.65 42.89
C ALA A 34 11.22 -5.08 41.52
N HIS A 35 9.92 -5.38 41.41
CA HIS A 35 9.28 -5.75 40.12
C HIS A 35 9.05 -4.58 39.16
N LEU A 36 9.34 -3.35 39.59
CA LEU A 36 9.22 -2.12 38.80
C LEU A 36 10.58 -1.47 38.54
N GLU A 37 11.67 -2.12 38.98
CA GLU A 37 13.02 -1.73 38.60
C GLU A 37 13.13 -1.64 37.08
N LEU A 38 13.88 -0.65 36.62
CA LEU A 38 14.09 -0.45 35.19
C LEU A 38 15.04 -1.54 34.70
N GLU A 39 14.68 -2.18 33.60
CA GLU A 39 15.60 -3.04 32.87
C GLU A 39 16.74 -2.19 32.28
N ASP A 40 17.92 -2.78 32.02
CA ASP A 40 19.12 -2.04 31.60
C ASP A 40 18.87 -1.13 30.39
N PHE A 41 18.11 -1.60 29.40
CA PHE A 41 17.74 -0.80 28.22
C PHE A 41 16.77 0.34 28.56
N GLU A 42 15.89 0.17 29.55
CA GLU A 42 14.98 1.22 30.02
C GLU A 42 15.73 2.29 30.80
N ALA A 43 16.72 1.89 31.61
CA ALA A 43 17.61 2.81 32.32
C ALA A 43 18.46 3.62 31.33
N GLU A 44 19.00 2.97 30.28
CA GLU A 44 19.72 3.67 29.21
C GLU A 44 18.80 4.64 28.45
N ASN A 45 17.56 4.24 28.17
CA ASN A 45 16.56 5.11 27.55
C ASN A 45 16.20 6.31 28.43
N LEU A 46 16.06 6.11 29.75
CA LEU A 46 15.83 7.20 30.69
C LEU A 46 17.00 8.18 30.71
N ALA A 47 18.24 7.69 30.72
CA ALA A 47 19.44 8.52 30.66
C ALA A 47 19.50 9.35 29.35
N LYS A 48 19.15 8.74 28.21
CA LYS A 48 19.02 9.45 26.92
C LYS A 48 17.95 10.56 27.00
N LEU A 49 16.78 10.25 27.56
CA LEU A 49 15.68 11.21 27.71
C LEU A 49 16.04 12.36 28.67
N GLN A 50 16.71 12.08 29.78
CA GLN A 50 17.23 13.10 30.71
C GLN A 50 18.20 14.06 30.02
N LYS A 51 19.08 13.53 29.18
CA LYS A 51 20.00 14.36 28.38
C LYS A 51 19.23 15.22 27.37
N MET A 52 18.26 14.63 26.65
CA MET A 52 17.43 15.31 25.65
C MET A 52 16.55 16.41 26.25
N PHE A 53 15.96 16.18 27.43
CA PHE A 53 15.06 17.12 28.11
C PHE A 53 15.70 17.84 29.31
N SER A 54 17.03 17.93 29.37
CA SER A 54 17.77 18.48 30.52
C SER A 54 17.21 19.80 31.07
N ARG A 55 16.86 20.76 30.20
CA ARG A 55 16.29 22.07 30.59
C ARG A 55 14.83 22.02 31.07
N LYS A 56 14.11 20.96 30.73
CA LYS A 56 12.69 20.76 31.08
C LYS A 56 12.49 19.60 32.05
N TRP A 57 13.57 19.02 32.58
CA TRP A 57 13.51 17.82 33.41
C TRP A 57 12.67 18.02 34.68
N GLU A 58 12.76 19.18 35.32
CA GLU A 58 11.93 19.54 36.47
C GLU A 58 10.42 19.43 36.19
N PHE A 59 9.99 19.77 34.96
CA PHE A 59 8.58 19.63 34.57
C PHE A 59 8.19 18.15 34.39
N VAL A 60 9.06 17.35 33.78
CA VAL A 60 8.86 15.90 33.62
C VAL A 60 8.75 15.23 35.00
N PHE A 61 9.65 15.59 35.92
CA PHE A 61 9.65 15.08 37.29
C PHE A 61 8.40 15.51 38.06
N MET A 62 8.01 16.79 38.00
CA MET A 62 6.82 17.30 38.65
C MET A 62 5.54 16.61 38.13
N GLN A 63 5.45 16.36 36.82
CA GLN A 63 4.35 15.63 36.21
C GLN A 63 4.32 14.17 36.65
N ALA A 64 5.47 13.49 36.68
CA ALA A 64 5.59 12.12 37.17
C ALA A 64 5.21 12.01 38.66
N GLU A 65 5.66 12.95 39.49
CA GLU A 65 5.34 12.99 40.92
C GLU A 65 3.84 13.23 41.15
N ALA A 66 3.22 14.13 40.40
CA ALA A 66 1.79 14.39 40.49
C ALA A 66 0.96 13.13 40.12
N GLN A 67 1.33 12.44 39.03
CA GLN A 67 0.69 11.19 38.63
C GLN A 67 0.90 10.09 39.68
N TYR A 68 2.13 9.93 40.20
CA TYR A 68 2.45 8.99 41.27
C TYR A 68 1.60 9.22 42.52
N LYS A 69 1.40 10.48 42.94
CA LYS A 69 0.57 10.85 44.09
C LYS A 69 -0.91 10.48 43.88
N VAL A 70 -1.42 10.58 42.65
CA VAL A 70 -2.79 10.17 42.31
C VAL A 70 -2.89 8.64 42.30
N ASP A 71 -1.95 7.94 41.68
CA ASP A 71 -1.91 6.47 41.64
C ASP A 71 -1.83 5.87 43.04
N LYS A 72 -1.11 6.52 43.97
CA LYS A 72 -1.00 6.10 45.37
C LYS A 72 -2.33 6.13 46.14
N LYS A 73 -3.31 6.93 45.72
CA LYS A 73 -4.64 7.01 46.34
C LYS A 73 -5.61 5.94 45.84
N ARG A 74 -5.29 5.25 44.74
CA ARG A 74 -6.12 4.17 44.17
C ARG A 74 -6.01 2.87 44.95
N ASP A 75 -7.03 2.04 44.82
CA ASP A 75 -7.05 0.69 45.38
C ASP A 75 -5.93 -0.18 44.81
N ARG A 76 -5.48 -1.17 45.59
CA ARG A 76 -4.33 -2.02 45.23
C ARG A 76 -4.55 -2.78 43.91
N LEU A 77 -5.73 -3.35 43.72
CA LEU A 77 -6.07 -4.13 42.52
C LEU A 77 -6.19 -3.23 41.30
N GLU A 78 -6.86 -2.08 41.43
CA GLU A 78 -7.01 -1.09 40.36
C GLU A 78 -5.65 -0.57 39.90
N ARG A 79 -4.76 -0.22 40.84
CA ARG A 79 -3.41 0.23 40.53
C ARG A 79 -2.61 -0.82 39.75
N GLN A 80 -2.68 -2.09 40.16
CA GLN A 80 -1.98 -3.18 39.48
C GLN A 80 -2.45 -3.35 38.02
N ILE A 81 -3.75 -3.21 37.77
CA ILE A 81 -4.31 -3.30 36.41
C ILE A 81 -3.83 -2.11 35.57
N LEU A 82 -3.92 -0.90 36.10
CA LEU A 82 -3.50 0.32 35.37
C LEU A 82 -2.00 0.33 35.08
N ASP A 83 -1.16 -0.03 36.05
CA ASP A 83 0.30 -0.15 35.86
C ASP A 83 0.63 -1.18 34.77
N SER A 84 -0.08 -2.32 34.75
CA SER A 84 0.07 -3.37 33.74
C SER A 84 -0.37 -2.90 32.34
N GLN A 85 -1.51 -2.21 32.24
CA GLN A 85 -2.00 -1.65 30.97
C GLN A 85 -1.05 -0.59 30.40
N GLU A 86 -0.56 0.30 31.24
CA GLU A 86 0.39 1.34 30.83
C GLU A 86 1.72 0.72 30.38
N ARG A 87 2.20 -0.34 31.06
CA ARG A 87 3.36 -1.11 30.62
C ARG A 87 3.13 -1.74 29.24
N ALA A 88 2.02 -2.44 29.06
CA ALA A 88 1.68 -3.07 27.77
C ALA A 88 1.59 -2.04 26.61
N PHE A 89 1.06 -0.83 26.87
CA PHE A 89 1.05 0.25 25.89
C PHE A 89 2.48 0.63 25.45
N TRP A 90 3.39 0.77 26.41
CA TRP A 90 4.77 1.13 26.12
C TRP A 90 5.59 0.01 25.49
N ASP A 91 5.30 -1.25 25.81
CA ASP A 91 5.92 -2.40 25.16
C ASP A 91 5.63 -2.42 23.65
N VAL A 92 4.46 -1.95 23.23
CA VAL A 92 4.09 -1.82 21.80
C VAL A 92 4.80 -0.63 21.13
N HIS A 93 4.83 0.53 21.79
CA HIS A 93 5.33 1.78 21.18
C HIS A 93 6.84 1.96 21.30
N ARG A 94 7.48 1.29 22.26
CA ARG A 94 8.92 1.29 22.53
C ARG A 94 9.34 -0.14 22.87
N PRO A 95 9.24 -1.06 21.89
CA PRO A 95 9.54 -2.47 22.12
C PRO A 95 11.00 -2.65 22.51
N VAL A 96 11.26 -3.77 23.18
CA VAL A 96 12.61 -4.20 23.55
C VAL A 96 13.49 -4.24 22.28
N PRO A 97 14.75 -3.77 22.33
CA PRO A 97 15.65 -3.86 21.19
C PRO A 97 15.70 -5.29 20.63
N GLY A 98 15.50 -5.43 19.32
CA GLY A 98 15.42 -6.73 18.64
C GLY A 98 14.01 -7.26 18.42
N CYS A 99 12.98 -6.71 19.08
CA CYS A 99 11.59 -7.00 18.79
C CYS A 99 11.08 -6.17 17.59
N VAL A 100 10.20 -6.78 16.78
CA VAL A 100 9.57 -6.09 15.65
C VAL A 100 8.66 -4.97 16.16
N ASN A 101 8.86 -3.76 15.63
CA ASN A 101 8.03 -2.61 15.96
C ASN A 101 6.75 -2.58 15.10
N THR A 102 5.64 -3.00 15.69
CA THR A 102 4.34 -3.08 15.01
C THR A 102 3.72 -1.71 14.70
N THR A 103 4.28 -0.62 15.24
CA THR A 103 3.81 0.74 14.99
C THR A 103 4.46 1.39 13.76
N GLU A 104 5.45 0.73 13.15
CA GLU A 104 6.11 1.25 11.94
C GLU A 104 5.17 1.19 10.73
N VAL A 105 5.06 2.34 10.05
CA VAL A 105 4.24 2.48 8.85
C VAL A 105 5.16 2.71 7.66
N ASP A 106 4.94 1.95 6.59
CA ASP A 106 5.63 2.13 5.31
C ASP A 106 5.55 3.60 4.83
N PHE A 107 6.69 4.16 4.41
CA PHE A 107 6.80 5.53 3.91
C PHE A 107 5.85 5.85 2.76
N ARG A 108 5.48 4.85 1.94
CA ARG A 108 4.49 4.98 0.86
C ARG A 108 3.08 5.19 1.38
N LYS A 109 2.76 4.67 2.57
CA LYS A 109 1.45 4.90 3.22
C LYS A 109 1.42 6.27 3.89
N LEU A 110 2.54 6.71 4.47
CA LEU A 110 2.68 8.04 5.09
C LEU A 110 2.51 9.21 4.10
N SER A 111 2.95 9.06 2.85
CA SER A 111 2.78 10.10 1.83
C SER A 111 1.35 10.21 1.29
N ARG A 112 0.54 9.15 1.41
CA ARG A 112 -0.85 9.12 0.92
C ARG A 112 -1.82 9.85 1.85
N SER A 113 -1.54 9.91 3.14
CA SER A 113 -2.40 10.58 4.14
C SER A 113 -2.42 12.11 4.03
N GLY A 114 -1.46 12.72 3.32
CA GLY A 114 -1.39 14.17 3.09
C GLY A 114 -2.07 14.67 1.81
N ARG A 115 -2.65 13.80 0.98
CA ARG A 115 -3.38 14.24 -0.22
C ARG A 115 -4.75 14.78 0.19
N PRO A 116 -5.19 15.94 -0.35
CA PRO A 116 -6.57 16.38 -0.20
C PRO A 116 -7.48 15.23 -0.63
N LYS A 117 -8.27 14.72 0.31
CA LYS A 117 -9.38 13.84 -0.02
C LYS A 117 -10.40 14.72 -0.75
N TYR A 118 -10.25 14.86 -2.07
CA TYR A 118 -11.43 15.08 -2.89
C TYR A 118 -12.34 13.91 -2.57
N SER A 119 -13.47 14.24 -1.97
CA SER A 119 -14.53 13.32 -1.63
C SER A 119 -14.91 12.51 -2.86
N SER A 120 -14.30 11.32 -3.02
CA SER A 120 -14.94 10.21 -3.71
C SER A 120 -16.03 9.68 -2.78
N GLY A 121 -17.07 10.50 -2.60
CA GLY A 121 -18.29 10.10 -1.94
C GLY A 121 -19.03 9.15 -2.87
N GLY A 122 -19.02 7.87 -2.50
CA GLY A 122 -19.99 6.88 -2.96
C GLY A 122 -19.58 6.08 -4.19
N HIS A 123 -18.84 4.98 -4.01
CA HIS A 123 -18.99 3.72 -4.77
C HIS A 123 -18.27 2.56 -4.05
N ALA A 124 -18.39 2.46 -2.72
CA ALA A 124 -17.87 1.33 -1.94
C ALA A 124 -18.84 0.92 -0.82
N ALA A 125 -20.13 0.77 -1.16
CA ALA A 125 -21.15 0.23 -0.25
C ALA A 125 -22.31 -0.40 -1.03
N LEU A 126 -22.02 -1.23 -2.02
CA LEU A 126 -23.00 -2.14 -2.63
C LEU A 126 -22.26 -3.41 -3.05
N ASN A 127 -21.97 -4.27 -2.07
CA ASN A 127 -21.74 -5.72 -2.22
C ASN A 127 -21.40 -6.31 -0.85
N ALA A 128 -22.38 -6.32 0.05
CA ALA A 128 -22.33 -7.07 1.30
C ALA A 128 -23.75 -7.42 1.81
N ALA A 129 -24.65 -7.77 0.89
CA ALA A 129 -25.99 -8.24 1.23
C ALA A 129 -26.37 -9.42 0.34
N ALA A 130 -25.65 -10.53 0.49
CA ALA A 130 -26.10 -11.86 0.10
C ALA A 130 -25.31 -12.89 0.89
N SER A 131 -25.87 -13.30 2.03
CA SER A 131 -25.67 -14.55 2.78
C SER A 131 -25.42 -14.34 4.27
N SER A 132 -26.06 -15.22 5.06
CA SER A 132 -25.94 -15.44 6.51
C SER A 132 -26.61 -14.41 7.42
N GLY A 133 -27.82 -14.76 7.88
CA GLY A 133 -28.45 -14.13 9.02
C GLY A 133 -27.76 -14.50 10.33
N CYS A 134 -27.76 -13.54 11.26
CA CYS A 134 -27.68 -13.71 12.72
C CYS A 134 -27.90 -12.32 13.34
N SER A 135 -28.99 -12.11 14.05
CA SER A 135 -29.10 -11.05 15.07
C SER A 135 -28.21 -11.44 16.26
N PRO A 136 -27.62 -10.49 17.03
CA PRO A 136 -28.37 -9.81 18.10
C PRO A 136 -27.97 -8.36 18.47
N VAL A 137 -29.01 -7.59 18.83
CA VAL A 137 -29.26 -6.82 20.09
C VAL A 137 -28.23 -5.80 20.65
N PHE A 138 -28.81 -4.66 21.06
CA PHE A 138 -28.34 -3.61 22.01
C PHE A 138 -27.29 -2.61 21.46
N ASN A 139 -27.34 -1.30 21.69
CA ASN A 139 -28.07 -0.49 22.68
C ASN A 139 -27.92 1.01 22.30
N GLN A 140 -28.98 1.82 22.25
CA GLN A 140 -28.81 3.29 22.34
C GLN A 140 -30.02 3.97 22.98
N CYS A 141 -29.94 4.14 24.29
CA CYS A 141 -30.45 5.32 25.02
C CYS A 141 -29.31 6.37 24.94
N CYS A 142 -29.49 7.69 24.84
CA CYS A 142 -30.27 8.58 25.69
C CYS A 142 -30.52 9.94 24.98
N ARG A 143 -31.77 10.41 25.02
CA ARG A 143 -32.25 11.69 25.59
C ARG A 143 -31.41 12.99 25.36
N SER A 144 -32.02 14.03 24.77
CA SER A 144 -32.63 15.18 25.50
C SER A 144 -32.91 16.42 24.62
N THR A 145 -34.20 16.76 24.57
CA THR A 145 -34.93 18.05 24.52
C THR A 145 -34.18 19.40 24.57
N CYS A 146 -34.60 20.36 23.73
CA CYS A 146 -35.05 21.70 24.17
C CYS A 146 -35.83 22.46 23.06
N HIS A 147 -37.01 22.97 23.43
CA HIS A 147 -37.77 23.99 22.68
C HIS A 147 -37.27 25.39 23.06
N SER A 148 -37.39 26.39 22.17
CA SER A 148 -37.96 27.74 22.43
C SER A 148 -37.63 28.74 21.31
N SER A 149 -38.64 29.52 20.95
CA SER A 149 -38.69 30.62 19.99
C SER A 149 -38.19 31.96 20.57
N SER A 150 -37.72 32.89 19.72
CA SER A 150 -38.14 34.31 19.67
C SER A 150 -37.17 35.23 18.89
N SER A 151 -37.78 36.22 18.26
CA SER A 151 -37.28 37.29 17.39
C SER A 151 -36.80 38.54 18.15
N GLY A 152 -35.84 39.30 17.60
CA GLY A 152 -35.53 40.67 18.04
C GLY A 152 -34.32 41.31 17.34
N SER A 153 -34.52 42.53 16.85
CA SER A 153 -33.72 43.29 15.87
C SER A 153 -32.61 44.16 16.48
N GLY A 154 -31.59 44.55 15.69
CA GLY A 154 -30.64 45.63 16.02
C GLY A 154 -29.54 45.85 14.96
N GLY A 155 -29.43 47.07 14.40
CA GLY A 155 -28.65 47.47 13.22
C GLY A 155 -27.11 47.44 13.35
N SER A 156 -26.40 47.11 12.26
CA SER A 156 -25.84 47.99 11.20
C SER A 156 -24.63 48.84 11.62
N PHE A 157 -23.44 48.53 11.07
CA PHE A 157 -22.51 49.50 10.46
C PHE A 157 -21.55 48.81 9.43
N ARG A 158 -21.95 48.93 8.15
CA ARG A 158 -21.18 49.19 6.92
C ARG A 158 -19.67 48.85 6.87
N ASN A 159 -19.26 48.05 5.87
CA ASN A 159 -18.80 48.65 4.61
C ASN A 159 -18.86 47.64 3.45
N SER A 160 -19.40 48.11 2.33
CA SER A 160 -19.43 47.39 1.06
C SER A 160 -18.49 48.09 0.09
N TYR A 161 -18.13 47.32 -0.94
CA TYR A 161 -17.72 47.71 -2.28
C TYR A 161 -16.23 47.49 -2.65
N TYR A 162 -16.10 46.53 -3.58
CA TYR A 162 -15.05 46.30 -4.59
C TYR A 162 -13.94 45.30 -4.30
N ALA A 163 -14.32 44.02 -4.21
CA ALA A 163 -13.57 42.97 -4.91
C ALA A 163 -14.59 41.98 -5.50
N ARG A 164 -14.93 42.09 -6.79
CA ARG A 164 -15.87 41.20 -7.49
C ARG A 164 -15.44 39.73 -7.32
N PRO A 165 -16.15 38.87 -6.57
CA PRO A 165 -15.90 37.44 -6.53
C PRO A 165 -16.94 36.76 -7.44
N GLY A 166 -16.89 37.07 -8.73
CA GLY A 166 -17.87 36.58 -9.69
C GLY A 166 -17.20 36.14 -10.98
N LEU A 167 -16.47 35.01 -10.96
CA LEU A 167 -16.33 34.09 -12.12
C LEU A 167 -15.55 32.77 -11.88
N ARG A 168 -15.17 32.39 -10.66
CA ARG A 168 -14.26 31.23 -10.44
C ARG A 168 -14.80 30.10 -9.56
N ARG A 169 -16.03 30.17 -9.06
CA ARG A 169 -16.64 29.10 -8.23
C ARG A 169 -17.64 28.22 -8.99
N CYS A 170 -18.39 28.78 -9.94
CA CYS A 170 -19.34 28.03 -10.75
C CYS A 170 -18.65 27.22 -11.88
N THR A 171 -17.53 27.73 -12.41
CA THR A 171 -16.76 27.05 -13.46
C THR A 171 -16.16 25.74 -12.96
N GLN A 172 -15.69 25.66 -11.72
CA GLN A 172 -15.09 24.45 -11.18
C GLN A 172 -16.07 23.26 -11.18
N VAL A 173 -17.33 23.48 -10.78
CA VAL A 173 -18.37 22.43 -10.80
C VAL A 173 -18.73 22.05 -12.24
N GLN A 174 -18.89 23.02 -13.12
CA GLN A 174 -19.19 22.77 -14.54
C GLN A 174 -18.04 22.03 -15.24
N ASP A 175 -16.79 22.39 -14.96
CA ASP A 175 -15.60 21.76 -15.52
C ASP A 175 -15.43 20.34 -14.97
N THR A 176 -15.69 20.11 -13.67
CA THR A 176 -15.69 18.75 -13.11
C THR A 176 -16.76 17.86 -13.73
N LEU A 177 -17.97 18.39 -13.93
CA LEU A 177 -19.07 17.63 -14.55
C LEU A 177 -18.76 17.32 -16.02
N LYS A 178 -18.17 18.27 -16.77
CA LYS A 178 -17.71 18.02 -18.14
C LYS A 178 -16.65 16.91 -18.19
N LEU A 179 -15.68 16.93 -17.27
CA LEU A 179 -14.67 15.87 -17.17
C LEU A 179 -15.31 14.52 -16.84
N GLU A 180 -16.26 14.49 -15.91
CA GLU A 180 -16.98 13.27 -15.55
C GLU A 180 -17.81 12.72 -16.73
N ILE A 181 -18.55 13.57 -17.43
CA ILE A 181 -19.30 13.20 -18.65
C ILE A 181 -18.35 12.62 -19.71
N ASN A 182 -17.20 13.27 -19.95
CA ASN A 182 -16.20 12.77 -20.90
C ASN A 182 -15.64 11.41 -20.49
N GLN A 183 -15.38 11.20 -19.19
CA GLN A 183 -14.93 9.92 -18.65
C GLN A 183 -15.99 8.82 -18.79
N LEU A 184 -17.25 9.13 -18.50
CA LEU A 184 -18.36 8.18 -18.62
C LEU A 184 -18.61 7.82 -20.09
N ASN A 185 -18.59 8.79 -21.00
CA ASN A 185 -18.68 8.54 -22.45
C ASN A 185 -17.53 7.67 -22.94
N SER A 186 -16.30 7.92 -22.48
CA SER A 186 -15.14 7.08 -22.80
C SER A 186 -15.33 5.65 -22.29
N ARG A 187 -15.89 5.45 -21.09
CA ARG A 187 -16.20 4.10 -20.56
C ARG A 187 -17.29 3.40 -21.37
N LEU A 188 -18.35 4.12 -21.75
CA LEU A 188 -19.47 3.56 -22.51
C LEU A 188 -19.03 3.07 -23.89
N SER A 189 -18.04 3.73 -24.51
CA SER A 189 -17.49 3.35 -25.80
C SER A 189 -16.64 2.07 -25.78
N LYS A 190 -16.26 1.57 -24.60
CA LYS A 190 -15.43 0.36 -24.48
C LYS A 190 -16.30 -0.88 -24.63
N ASN A 191 -15.87 -1.80 -25.48
CA ASN A 191 -16.47 -3.12 -25.56
C ASN A 191 -16.19 -3.90 -24.28
N VAL A 192 -17.24 -4.38 -23.62
CA VAL A 192 -17.15 -5.18 -22.39
C VAL A 192 -17.73 -6.56 -22.64
N LEU A 193 -16.97 -7.59 -22.27
CA LEU A 193 -17.44 -8.98 -22.29
C LEU A 193 -18.30 -9.27 -21.07
N ARG A 194 -19.27 -10.17 -21.22
CA ARG A 194 -20.05 -10.67 -20.07
C ARG A 194 -19.11 -11.38 -19.09
N THR A 195 -19.30 -11.15 -17.79
CA THR A 195 -18.47 -11.75 -16.74
C THR A 195 -18.41 -13.27 -16.83
N SER A 196 -19.53 -13.95 -17.16
CA SER A 196 -19.54 -15.40 -17.36
C SER A 196 -18.57 -15.83 -18.46
N LYS A 197 -18.55 -15.11 -19.59
CA LYS A 197 -17.66 -15.41 -20.70
C LYS A 197 -16.20 -15.15 -20.37
N VAL A 198 -15.93 -14.09 -19.60
CA VAL A 198 -14.58 -13.79 -19.10
C VAL A 198 -14.07 -14.92 -18.21
N VAL A 199 -14.89 -15.40 -17.27
CA VAL A 199 -14.54 -16.49 -16.36
C VAL A 199 -14.30 -17.79 -17.14
N GLU A 200 -15.18 -18.15 -18.06
CA GLU A 200 -15.01 -19.33 -18.93
C GLU A 200 -13.67 -19.28 -19.70
N ASN A 201 -13.34 -18.13 -20.28
CA ASN A 201 -12.09 -17.96 -21.02
C ASN A 201 -10.86 -18.10 -20.11
N TYR A 202 -10.89 -17.53 -18.89
CA TYR A 202 -9.80 -17.68 -17.92
C TYR A 202 -9.64 -19.13 -17.45
N LEU A 203 -10.74 -19.85 -17.22
CA LEU A 203 -10.69 -21.26 -16.83
C LEU A 203 -10.10 -22.11 -17.96
N ALA A 204 -10.54 -21.91 -19.20
CA ALA A 204 -9.98 -22.60 -20.36
C ALA A 204 -8.47 -22.33 -20.52
N TYR A 205 -8.06 -21.06 -20.38
CA TYR A 205 -6.65 -20.67 -20.40
C TYR A 205 -5.84 -21.37 -19.29
N HIS A 206 -6.36 -21.37 -18.06
CA HIS A 206 -5.72 -22.06 -16.93
C HIS A 206 -5.57 -23.56 -17.18
N GLU A 207 -6.63 -24.23 -17.65
CA GLU A 207 -6.61 -25.67 -17.89
C GLU A 207 -5.58 -26.08 -18.94
N HIS A 208 -5.41 -25.26 -19.99
CA HIS A 208 -4.38 -25.50 -21.00
C HIS A 208 -2.96 -25.21 -20.46
N ARG A 209 -2.80 -24.15 -19.66
CA ARG A 209 -1.48 -23.69 -19.21
C ARG A 209 -0.93 -24.36 -17.96
N LYS A 210 -1.75 -25.00 -17.13
CA LYS A 210 -1.31 -25.62 -15.86
C LYS A 210 -0.21 -26.68 -16.02
N VAL A 211 -0.12 -27.33 -17.18
CA VAL A 211 0.93 -28.32 -17.50
C VAL A 211 2.32 -27.68 -17.61
N PHE A 212 2.36 -26.40 -17.99
CA PHE A 212 3.59 -25.64 -18.14
C PHE A 212 4.06 -25.01 -16.83
N ASP A 213 3.18 -24.90 -15.83
CA ASP A 213 3.48 -24.32 -14.51
C ASP A 213 4.26 -25.32 -13.63
N PRO A 214 5.52 -25.03 -13.26
CA PRO A 214 6.33 -25.92 -12.42
C PRO A 214 5.79 -26.14 -11.01
N PHE A 215 4.92 -25.26 -10.50
CA PHE A 215 4.29 -25.41 -9.18
C PHE A 215 3.08 -26.34 -9.22
N LEU A 216 2.34 -26.37 -10.33
CA LEU A 216 1.16 -27.22 -10.49
C LEU A 216 1.51 -28.59 -11.07
N THR A 217 2.46 -28.63 -12.01
CA THR A 217 2.94 -29.86 -12.65
C THR A 217 4.45 -29.98 -12.40
N PRO A 218 4.87 -30.69 -11.34
CA PRO A 218 6.29 -30.78 -10.97
C PRO A 218 7.15 -31.34 -12.10
N LEU A 219 8.23 -30.63 -12.43
CA LEU A 219 9.16 -31.01 -13.50
C LEU A 219 9.86 -32.34 -13.20
N GLY A 220 10.00 -33.20 -14.21
CA GLY A 220 10.66 -34.51 -14.08
C GLY A 220 9.88 -35.56 -13.29
N SER A 221 8.64 -35.24 -12.90
CA SER A 221 7.73 -36.19 -12.26
C SER A 221 6.99 -37.04 -13.30
N VAL A 222 6.35 -38.14 -12.86
CA VAL A 222 5.53 -39.00 -13.73
C VAL A 222 4.33 -38.24 -14.33
N SER A 223 3.89 -37.17 -13.67
CA SER A 223 2.81 -36.31 -14.18
C SER A 223 3.26 -35.28 -15.21
N ASP A 224 4.58 -35.10 -15.43
CA ASP A 224 5.10 -34.19 -16.45
C ASP A 224 5.07 -34.87 -17.83
N PRO A 225 4.18 -34.45 -18.76
CA PRO A 225 4.09 -35.09 -20.06
C PRO A 225 5.29 -34.79 -20.97
N PHE A 226 6.15 -33.84 -20.61
CA PHE A 226 7.31 -33.44 -21.43
C PHE A 226 8.60 -34.13 -21.02
N GLN A 227 8.60 -34.93 -19.95
CA GLN A 227 9.79 -35.62 -19.41
C GLN A 227 10.95 -34.64 -19.15
N SER A 228 10.64 -33.49 -18.56
CA SER A 228 11.62 -32.43 -18.33
C SER A 228 12.65 -32.84 -17.27
N GLN A 229 13.81 -32.19 -17.28
CA GLN A 229 14.74 -32.27 -16.16
C GLN A 229 14.08 -31.75 -14.87
N PRO A 230 14.47 -32.26 -13.68
CA PRO A 230 13.87 -31.88 -12.41
C PRO A 230 14.07 -30.39 -12.11
N ASN A 231 13.24 -29.86 -11.21
CA ASN A 231 13.26 -28.45 -10.83
C ASN A 231 14.60 -28.07 -10.15
N PRO A 232 15.39 -27.14 -10.72
CA PRO A 232 16.69 -26.73 -10.19
C PRO A 232 16.71 -26.30 -8.73
N TRP A 233 15.62 -25.67 -8.26
CA TRP A 233 15.50 -25.20 -6.88
C TRP A 233 15.29 -26.33 -5.86
N ILE A 234 14.98 -27.54 -6.32
CA ILE A 234 14.69 -28.71 -5.50
C ILE A 234 15.77 -29.77 -5.67
N SER A 235 16.25 -29.99 -6.90
CA SER A 235 17.27 -31.00 -7.20
C SER A 235 18.70 -30.53 -7.02
N ASP A 236 18.93 -29.25 -6.73
CA ASP A 236 20.25 -28.61 -6.68
C ASP A 236 21.09 -28.84 -7.96
N THR A 237 20.41 -29.02 -9.11
CA THR A 237 21.02 -29.16 -10.44
C THR A 237 20.60 -28.01 -11.36
N VAL A 238 21.40 -27.68 -12.37
CA VAL A 238 21.07 -26.59 -13.33
C VAL A 238 20.61 -27.11 -14.69
N ASP A 239 20.41 -28.43 -14.81
CA ASP A 239 20.23 -29.12 -16.09
C ASP A 239 18.97 -28.65 -16.84
N PHE A 240 17.89 -28.37 -16.11
CA PHE A 240 16.67 -27.83 -16.71
C PHE A 240 16.89 -26.46 -17.38
N TRP A 241 17.63 -25.55 -16.73
CA TRP A 241 17.92 -24.23 -17.29
C TRP A 241 18.94 -24.28 -18.42
N GLN A 242 19.82 -25.28 -18.42
CA GLN A 242 20.89 -25.43 -19.40
C GLN A 242 20.62 -26.54 -20.41
N HIS A 243 19.37 -27.00 -20.53
CA HIS A 243 18.99 -28.12 -21.39
C HIS A 243 19.59 -27.98 -22.80
N ASP A 244 19.37 -26.85 -23.48
CA ASP A 244 19.84 -26.66 -24.85
C ASP A 244 21.38 -26.70 -24.96
N LYS A 245 22.11 -26.31 -23.91
CA LYS A 245 23.58 -26.37 -23.89
C LYS A 245 24.09 -27.79 -23.62
N ILE A 246 23.35 -28.57 -22.84
CA ILE A 246 23.71 -29.94 -22.46
C ILE A 246 23.36 -30.91 -23.57
N THR A 247 22.14 -30.84 -24.09
CA THR A 247 21.60 -31.79 -25.07
C THR A 247 21.85 -31.35 -26.51
N GLY A 248 22.03 -30.04 -26.76
CA GLY A 248 22.12 -29.47 -28.11
C GLY A 248 20.78 -29.31 -28.83
N ASP A 249 19.69 -29.78 -28.21
CA ASP A 249 18.34 -29.81 -28.77
C ASP A 249 17.37 -28.92 -27.98
N ILE A 250 16.34 -28.41 -28.66
CA ILE A 250 15.25 -27.62 -28.07
C ILE A 250 14.30 -28.57 -27.31
N SER A 251 14.05 -28.31 -26.04
CA SER A 251 13.15 -29.16 -25.23
C SER A 251 11.71 -29.22 -25.80
N THR A 252 11.08 -30.40 -25.70
CA THR A 252 9.68 -30.61 -26.12
C THR A 252 8.70 -29.67 -25.42
N ARG A 253 8.93 -29.40 -24.14
CA ARG A 253 8.13 -28.44 -23.34
C ARG A 253 8.12 -27.06 -24.00
N ARG A 254 9.30 -26.59 -24.45
CA ARG A 254 9.48 -25.29 -25.10
C ARG A 254 8.81 -25.24 -26.47
N LEU A 255 8.97 -26.29 -27.29
CA LEU A 255 8.27 -26.42 -28.57
C LEU A 255 6.75 -26.39 -28.41
N LYS A 256 6.24 -27.05 -27.36
CA LYS A 256 4.80 -27.06 -27.05
C LYS A 256 4.28 -25.68 -26.65
N LEU A 257 5.08 -24.85 -25.98
CA LEU A 257 4.72 -23.45 -25.72
C LEU A 257 4.62 -22.63 -27.01
N TRP A 258 5.54 -22.82 -27.96
CA TRP A 258 5.48 -22.12 -29.24
C TRP A 258 4.23 -22.47 -30.06
N GLU A 259 3.71 -23.69 -29.89
CA GLU A 259 2.45 -24.14 -30.50
C GLU A 259 1.22 -23.45 -29.89
N GLU A 260 1.27 -23.05 -28.61
CA GLU A 260 0.12 -22.44 -27.91
C GLU A 260 -0.27 -21.09 -28.50
N SER A 261 0.71 -20.25 -28.85
CA SER A 261 0.43 -18.98 -29.51
C SER A 261 1.64 -18.42 -30.24
N PHE A 262 1.36 -17.57 -31.23
CA PHE A 262 2.39 -16.81 -31.92
C PHE A 262 3.16 -15.88 -30.97
N GLU A 263 2.53 -15.40 -29.90
CA GLU A 263 3.18 -14.57 -28.89
C GLU A 263 4.24 -15.36 -28.10
N GLU A 264 3.97 -16.61 -27.72
CA GLU A 264 4.96 -17.47 -27.04
C GLU A 264 6.15 -17.77 -27.95
N LEU A 265 5.89 -18.09 -29.22
CA LEU A 265 6.93 -18.29 -30.22
C LEU A 265 7.79 -17.04 -30.40
N LEU A 266 7.17 -15.86 -30.47
CA LEU A 266 7.86 -14.59 -30.67
C LEU A 266 8.52 -14.05 -29.41
N ALA A 267 8.09 -14.40 -28.20
CA ALA A 267 8.76 -14.02 -26.97
C ALA A 267 10.11 -14.74 -26.82
N ASP A 268 10.20 -15.95 -27.38
CA ASP A 268 11.37 -16.81 -27.34
C ASP A 268 12.42 -16.44 -28.41
N ILE A 269 13.69 -16.27 -28.02
CA ILE A 269 14.80 -16.00 -28.95
C ILE A 269 14.96 -17.13 -29.98
N LEU A 270 15.00 -18.39 -29.55
CA LEU A 270 15.15 -19.53 -30.47
C LEU A 270 13.90 -19.73 -31.33
N GLY A 271 12.73 -19.39 -30.78
CA GLY A 271 11.46 -19.39 -31.52
C GLY A 271 11.50 -18.39 -32.67
N ARG A 272 11.90 -17.14 -32.39
CA ARG A 272 12.10 -16.10 -33.40
C ARG A 272 13.12 -16.50 -34.46
N GLU A 273 14.28 -17.02 -34.07
CA GLU A 273 15.31 -17.46 -35.03
C GLU A 273 14.81 -18.59 -35.94
N THR A 274 14.06 -19.54 -35.37
CA THR A 274 13.49 -20.66 -36.12
C THR A 274 12.43 -20.17 -37.12
N LEU A 275 11.55 -19.27 -36.68
CA LEU A 275 10.54 -18.65 -37.54
C LEU A 275 11.18 -17.80 -38.64
N GLN A 276 12.21 -17.01 -38.33
CA GLN A 276 12.93 -16.21 -39.33
C GLN A 276 13.54 -17.11 -40.41
N LYS A 277 14.21 -18.20 -40.02
CA LYS A 277 14.77 -19.18 -40.97
C LYS A 277 13.68 -19.83 -41.83
N PHE A 278 12.48 -20.03 -41.30
CA PHE A 278 11.35 -20.53 -42.05
C PHE A 278 10.85 -19.49 -43.07
N LEU A 279 10.60 -18.25 -42.65
CA LEU A 279 10.11 -17.18 -43.52
C LEU A 279 11.13 -16.77 -44.59
N ASP A 280 12.43 -16.79 -44.28
CA ASP A 280 13.50 -16.54 -45.25
C ASP A 280 13.47 -17.58 -46.39
N LYS A 281 13.09 -18.84 -46.12
CA LYS A 281 12.91 -19.88 -47.15
C LYS A 281 11.67 -19.63 -48.01
N GLU A 282 10.65 -19.01 -47.45
CA GLU A 282 9.42 -18.64 -48.15
C GLU A 282 9.46 -17.22 -48.75
N TYR A 283 10.63 -16.57 -48.76
CA TYR A 283 10.83 -15.21 -49.26
C TYR A 283 9.88 -14.18 -48.64
N SER A 284 9.59 -14.32 -47.34
CA SER A 284 8.68 -13.43 -46.58
C SER A 284 9.27 -12.95 -45.24
N GLY A 285 10.58 -13.13 -45.06
CA GLY A 285 11.30 -12.83 -43.82
C GLY A 285 11.37 -11.34 -43.47
N GLU A 286 11.12 -10.44 -44.42
CA GLU A 286 11.08 -9.00 -44.21
C GLU A 286 10.01 -8.56 -43.21
N ASN A 287 8.88 -9.28 -43.14
CA ASN A 287 7.77 -8.95 -42.24
C ASN A 287 8.19 -9.07 -40.77
N LEU A 288 8.88 -10.16 -40.42
CA LEU A 288 9.34 -10.39 -39.06
C LEU A 288 10.47 -9.43 -38.66
N ARG A 289 11.37 -9.11 -39.61
CA ARG A 289 12.42 -8.10 -39.41
C ARG A 289 11.81 -6.72 -39.13
N PHE A 290 10.85 -6.30 -39.95
CA PHE A 290 10.16 -5.02 -39.74
C PHE A 290 9.46 -4.96 -38.38
N TRP A 291 8.75 -6.01 -38.00
CA TRP A 291 8.08 -6.09 -36.70
C TRP A 291 9.08 -5.97 -35.54
N TRP A 292 10.23 -6.63 -35.65
CA TRP A 292 11.27 -6.60 -34.63
C TRP A 292 11.90 -5.20 -34.46
N GLU A 293 12.23 -4.54 -35.56
CA GLU A 293 12.75 -3.16 -35.54
C GLU A 293 11.76 -2.19 -34.86
N VAL A 294 10.46 -2.33 -35.13
CA VAL A 294 9.42 -1.51 -34.48
C VAL A 294 9.34 -1.79 -32.97
N MET A 295 9.47 -3.05 -32.56
CA MET A 295 9.50 -3.42 -31.15
C MET A 295 10.71 -2.82 -30.43
N GLU A 296 11.89 -2.89 -31.03
CA GLU A 296 13.13 -2.35 -30.46
C GLU A 296 13.03 -0.84 -30.26
N ILE A 297 12.56 -0.10 -31.26
CA ILE A 297 12.31 1.34 -31.15
C ILE A 297 11.31 1.65 -30.04
N THR A 298 10.24 0.86 -29.93
CA THR A 298 9.23 1.04 -28.88
C THR A 298 9.82 0.84 -27.48
N GLU A 299 10.67 -0.17 -27.31
CA GLU A 299 11.36 -0.43 -26.04
C GLU A 299 12.36 0.68 -25.70
N GLU A 300 13.11 1.17 -26.69
CA GLU A 300 14.00 2.33 -26.52
C GLU A 300 13.23 3.59 -26.09
N ASN A 301 12.05 3.82 -26.67
CA ASN A 301 11.23 4.98 -26.35
C ASN A 301 10.62 4.89 -24.94
N LEU A 302 10.31 3.67 -24.48
CA LEU A 302 9.89 3.45 -23.09
C LEU A 302 11.03 3.71 -22.10
N LYS A 303 12.27 3.38 -22.46
CA LYS A 303 13.46 3.67 -21.63
C LYS A 303 13.81 5.16 -21.64
N ASN A 304 13.59 5.84 -22.76
CA ASN A 304 13.88 7.27 -22.96
C ASN A 304 12.61 8.03 -23.38
N PRO A 305 11.71 8.37 -22.44
CA PRO A 305 10.44 9.03 -22.76
C PRO A 305 10.58 10.43 -23.38
N ASN A 306 11.79 11.02 -23.34
CA ASN A 306 12.10 12.32 -23.96
C ASN A 306 12.81 12.19 -25.33
N ARG A 307 13.01 10.96 -25.84
CA ARG A 307 13.76 10.73 -27.09
C ARG A 307 12.99 11.18 -28.34
N TRP A 308 11.67 11.21 -28.28
CA TRP A 308 10.81 11.70 -29.34
C TRP A 308 9.90 12.79 -28.80
N SER A 309 10.21 14.05 -29.10
CA SER A 309 9.21 15.12 -29.05
C SER A 309 8.44 15.09 -30.36
N PHE A 310 7.11 15.23 -30.31
CA PHE A 310 6.28 15.44 -31.50
C PHE A 310 6.71 16.68 -32.32
N ASP A 311 7.51 17.57 -31.72
CA ASP A 311 8.04 18.77 -32.39
C ASP A 311 9.16 18.49 -33.40
N GLU A 312 9.83 17.33 -33.35
CA GLU A 312 10.96 17.01 -34.27
C GLU A 312 10.54 16.27 -35.55
N ALA A 313 9.26 15.89 -35.69
CA ALA A 313 8.74 15.09 -36.80
C ALA A 313 7.88 15.85 -37.82
N ALA A 314 7.88 17.19 -37.78
CA ALA A 314 7.16 18.07 -38.71
C ALA A 314 8.12 18.93 -39.54
#